data_AF-A0A661V7F6-F1
#
_entry.id   AF-A0A661V7F6-F1
#
_cell.length_a   1.000
_cell.length_b   1.000
_cell.length_c   1.000
_cell.angle_alpha   90.00
_cell.angle_beta   90.00
_cell.angle_gamma   90.00
#
_symmetry.space_group_name_H-M   'P 1'
#
loop_
_entity.id
_entity.type
_entity.pdbx_description
1 polymer ?
#
loop_
_entity_poly.entity_id
_entity_poly.type
_entity_poly.pdbx_seq_one_letter_code
_entity_poly.pdbx_strand_id
1 'polypeptide(L)'
;LEVDYWYLKQPLGLGDFRVQAYEAIEKWYAVLHLVLTFLQWRLHEARARGQPLRSLADVIHQHRAEHAQEVLTSACQQAIQTGSIEPVLERFITAPVFG
;
A
#
# COMPACT_ATOMS: atom_id res chain seq x y z
N LEU A 1 -27.36 34.91 -19.49
CA LEU A 1 -27.39 33.82 -18.48
C LEU A 1 -26.38 32.69 -18.73
N GLU A 2 -25.56 32.75 -19.78
CA GLU A 2 -24.49 31.75 -20.03
C GLU A 2 -23.06 32.34 -19.91
N VAL A 3 -22.93 33.65 -19.67
CA VAL A 3 -21.63 34.35 -19.58
C VAL A 3 -21.21 34.62 -18.12
N ASP A 4 -22.15 34.64 -17.17
CA ASP A 4 -21.86 34.96 -15.75
C ASP A 4 -21.21 33.81 -14.96
N TYR A 5 -21.25 32.57 -15.47
CA TYR A 5 -20.63 31.41 -14.83
C TYR A 5 -19.16 31.18 -15.20
N TRP A 6 -18.64 31.91 -16.19
CA TRP A 6 -17.27 31.72 -16.66
C TRP A 6 -16.25 32.39 -15.75
N TYR A 7 -16.54 33.62 -15.30
CA TYR A 7 -15.66 34.40 -14.40
C TYR A 7 -15.57 33.85 -12.97
N LEU A 8 -16.51 32.99 -12.56
CA LEU A 8 -16.52 32.36 -11.23
C LEU A 8 -15.65 31.09 -11.17
N LYS A 9 -15.32 30.46 -12.30
CA LYS A 9 -14.63 29.15 -12.31
C LYS A 9 -13.12 29.22 -12.48
N GLN A 10 -12.60 30.27 -13.12
CA GLN A 10 -11.15 30.42 -13.38
C GLN A 10 -10.32 30.81 -12.15
N PRO A 11 -10.73 31.80 -11.31
CA PRO A 11 -9.93 32.20 -10.15
C PRO A 11 -9.95 31.19 -9.00
N LEU A 12 -10.97 30.32 -8.95
CA LEU A 12 -11.19 29.37 -7.86
C LEU A 12 -10.59 27.97 -8.11
N GLY A 13 -10.00 27.71 -9.29
CA GLY A 13 -9.39 26.41 -9.61
C GLY A 13 -10.36 25.21 -9.58
N LEU A 14 -11.67 25.46 -9.56
CA LEU A 14 -12.69 24.43 -9.33
C LEU A 14 -12.82 23.44 -10.51
N GLY A 15 -12.37 23.83 -11.70
CA GLY A 15 -12.26 22.92 -12.85
C GLY A 15 -11.13 21.90 -12.64
N ASP A 16 -9.94 22.40 -12.30
CA ASP A 16 -8.73 21.58 -12.11
C ASP A 16 -8.84 20.70 -10.86
N PHE A 17 -9.44 21.18 -9.78
CA PHE A 17 -9.68 20.37 -8.58
C PHE A 17 -10.50 19.11 -8.88
N ARG A 18 -11.53 19.22 -9.73
CA ARG A 18 -12.38 18.07 -10.10
C ARG A 18 -11.65 17.07 -10.99
N VAL A 19 -10.82 17.55 -11.91
CA VAL A 19 -10.00 16.70 -12.78
C VAL A 19 -8.92 15.99 -11.97
N GLN A 20 -8.20 16.70 -11.10
CA GLN A 20 -7.20 16.11 -10.20
C GLN A 20 -7.80 15.09 -9.23
N ALA A 21 -8.97 15.38 -8.65
CA ALA A 21 -9.69 14.44 -7.82
C ALA A 21 -10.11 13.20 -8.61
N TYR A 22 -10.59 13.36 -9.84
CA TYR A 22 -10.97 12.24 -10.70
C TYR A 22 -9.76 11.39 -11.08
N GLU A 23 -8.66 11.98 -11.53
CA GLU A 23 -7.43 11.25 -11.85
C GLU A 23 -6.85 10.53 -10.62
N ALA A 24 -6.93 11.15 -9.44
CA ALA A 24 -6.51 10.52 -8.19
C ALA A 24 -7.39 9.31 -7.87
N ILE A 25 -8.70 9.41 -8.07
CA ILE A 25 -9.66 8.31 -7.91
C ILE A 25 -9.37 7.19 -8.93
N GLU A 26 -9.12 7.53 -10.18
CA GLU A 26 -8.79 6.56 -11.23
C GLU A 26 -7.50 5.79 -10.92
N LYS A 27 -6.43 6.50 -10.53
CA LYS A 27 -5.15 5.91 -10.11
C LYS A 27 -5.35 5.02 -8.88
N TRP A 28 -6.18 5.45 -7.92
CA TRP A 28 -6.51 4.66 -6.74
C TRP A 28 -7.25 3.36 -7.11
N TYR A 29 -8.22 3.43 -8.03
CA TYR A 29 -8.88 2.23 -8.55
C TYR A 29 -7.91 1.31 -9.26
N ALA A 30 -6.98 1.83 -10.06
CA ALA A 30 -5.97 1.01 -10.73
C ALA A 30 -5.10 0.25 -9.71
N VAL A 31 -4.65 0.93 -8.64
CA VAL A 31 -3.89 0.30 -7.55
C VAL A 31 -4.73 -0.75 -6.82
N LEU A 32 -6.00 -0.44 -6.51
CA LEU A 32 -6.89 -1.42 -5.87
C LEU A 32 -7.12 -2.66 -6.73
N HIS A 33 -7.34 -2.49 -8.03
CA HIS A 33 -7.51 -3.61 -8.95
C HIS A 33 -6.23 -4.44 -9.01
N LEU A 34 -5.06 -3.80 -9.11
CA LEU A 34 -3.77 -4.50 -9.08
C LEU A 34 -3.60 -5.33 -7.79
N VAL A 35 -3.88 -4.73 -6.63
CA VAL A 35 -3.81 -5.42 -5.33
C VAL A 35 -4.81 -6.56 -5.26
N LEU A 36 -6.05 -6.36 -5.70
CA LEU A 36 -7.09 -7.39 -5.70
C LEU A 36 -6.71 -8.55 -6.62
N THR A 37 -6.23 -8.28 -7.83
CA THR A 37 -5.77 -9.29 -8.79
C THR A 37 -4.59 -10.07 -8.21
N PHE A 38 -3.63 -9.41 -7.57
CA PHE A 38 -2.52 -10.07 -6.88
C PHE A 38 -3.02 -11.04 -5.79
N LEU A 39 -3.96 -10.59 -4.94
CA LEU A 39 -4.53 -11.44 -3.88
C LEU A 39 -5.32 -12.63 -4.46
N GLN A 40 -6.07 -12.41 -5.53
CA GLN A 40 -6.83 -13.47 -6.22
C GLN A 40 -5.91 -14.51 -6.86
N TRP A 41 -4.86 -14.08 -7.56
CA TRP A 41 -3.85 -14.96 -8.13
C TRP A 41 -3.21 -15.81 -7.04
N ARG A 42 -2.81 -15.19 -5.93
CA ARG A 42 -2.18 -15.88 -4.81
C ARG A 42 -3.11 -16.90 -4.14
N LEU A 43 -4.40 -16.60 -4.00
CA LEU A 43 -5.41 -17.55 -3.52
C LEU A 43 -5.56 -18.73 -4.49
N HIS A 44 -5.57 -18.47 -5.80
CA HIS A 44 -5.64 -19.50 -6.82
C HIS A 44 -4.43 -20.43 -6.78
N GLU A 45 -3.21 -19.88 -6.68
CA GLU A 45 -1.99 -20.69 -6.55
C GLU A 45 -1.99 -21.52 -5.27
N ALA A 46 -2.40 -20.93 -4.14
CA ALA A 46 -2.48 -21.64 -2.87
C ALA A 46 -3.42 -22.86 -2.98
N ARG A 47 -4.59 -22.69 -3.61
CA ARG A 47 -5.53 -23.80 -3.87
C ARG A 47 -4.93 -24.85 -4.81
N ALA A 48 -4.25 -24.43 -5.87
CA ALA A 48 -3.58 -25.35 -6.80
C ALA A 48 -2.48 -26.18 -6.10
N ARG A 49 -1.82 -25.61 -5.09
CA ARG A 49 -0.81 -26.28 -4.25
C ARG A 49 -1.40 -27.04 -3.05
N GLY A 50 -2.74 -27.08 -2.91
CA GLY A 50 -3.41 -27.76 -1.79
C GLY A 50 -3.24 -27.05 -0.44
N GLN A 51 -2.86 -25.79 -0.41
CA GLN A 51 -2.71 -25.01 0.82
C GLN A 51 -4.10 -24.67 1.41
N PRO A 52 -4.22 -24.56 2.74
CA PRO A 52 -5.51 -24.35 3.42
C PRO A 52 -6.00 -22.89 3.39
N LEU A 53 -5.63 -22.09 2.37
CA LEU A 53 -6.12 -20.71 2.23
C LEU A 53 -7.50 -20.72 1.56
N ARG A 54 -8.52 -20.22 2.27
CA ARG A 54 -9.92 -20.31 1.84
C ARG A 54 -10.44 -18.98 1.29
N SER A 55 -9.92 -17.87 1.80
CA SER A 55 -10.37 -16.50 1.51
C SER A 55 -9.22 -15.54 1.19
N LEU A 56 -9.55 -14.37 0.61
CA LEU A 56 -8.58 -13.29 0.42
C LEU A 56 -8.07 -12.74 1.76
N ALA A 57 -8.88 -12.79 2.82
CA ALA A 57 -8.44 -12.41 4.16
C ALA A 57 -7.30 -13.32 4.66
N ASP A 58 -7.40 -14.63 4.42
CA ASP A 58 -6.35 -15.58 4.78
C ASP A 58 -5.05 -15.27 4.02
N VAL A 59 -5.16 -14.91 2.74
CA VAL A 59 -4.00 -14.51 1.91
C VAL A 59 -3.36 -13.23 2.44
N ILE A 60 -4.15 -12.23 2.85
CA ILE A 60 -3.63 -11.00 3.45
C ILE A 60 -2.92 -11.30 4.77
N HIS A 61 -3.52 -12.13 5.64
CA HIS A 61 -2.90 -12.54 6.90
C HIS A 61 -1.57 -13.26 6.67
N GLN A 62 -1.56 -14.21 5.73
CA GLN A 62 -0.35 -14.94 5.37
C GLN A 62 0.74 -14.01 4.82
N HIS A 63 0.38 -13.10 3.91
CA HIS A 63 1.33 -12.14 3.34
C HIS A 63 1.93 -11.20 4.41
N ARG A 64 1.10 -10.75 5.36
CA ARG A 64 1.59 -9.94 6.50
C ARG A 64 2.51 -10.73 7.42
N ALA A 65 2.19 -12.00 7.67
CA ALA A 65 3.04 -12.87 8.50
C ALA A 65 4.41 -13.10 7.85
N GLU A 66 4.46 -13.33 6.54
CA GLU A 66 5.70 -13.44 5.78
C GLU A 66 6.53 -12.17 5.87
N HIS A 67 5.90 -11.00 5.68
CA HIS A 67 6.62 -9.73 5.78
C HIS A 67 7.13 -9.48 7.21
N ALA A 68 6.33 -9.82 8.23
CA ALA A 68 6.78 -9.75 9.63
C ALA A 68 7.98 -10.67 9.87
N GLN A 69 7.97 -11.88 9.31
CA GLN A 69 9.10 -12.80 9.39
C GLN A 69 10.35 -12.25 8.69
N GLU A 70 10.21 -11.66 7.50
CA GLU A 70 11.32 -11.03 6.78
C GLU A 70 11.91 -9.85 7.57
N VAL A 71 11.05 -9.00 8.14
CA VAL A 71 11.45 -7.87 8.99
C VAL A 71 12.20 -8.38 10.22
N LEU A 72 11.66 -9.35 10.95
CA LEU A 72 12.31 -9.94 12.13
C LEU A 72 13.64 -10.59 11.76
N THR A 73 13.70 -11.33 10.66
CA THR A 73 14.93 -11.98 10.18
C THR A 73 16.00 -10.95 9.88
N SER A 74 15.63 -9.88 9.17
CA SER A 74 16.56 -8.80 8.80
C SER A 74 17.04 -8.03 10.04
N ALA A 75 16.14 -7.76 11.00
CA ALA A 75 16.49 -7.10 12.26
C ALA A 75 17.48 -7.93 13.09
N CYS A 76 17.22 -9.24 13.24
CA CYS A 76 18.12 -10.15 13.94
C CYS A 76 19.48 -10.27 13.26
N GLN A 77 19.51 -10.38 11.92
CA GLN A 77 20.75 -10.43 11.16
C GLN A 77 21.58 -9.16 11.35
N GLN A 78 20.95 -7.99 11.32
CA GLN A 78 21.63 -6.73 11.57
C GLN A 78 22.17 -6.66 13.00
N ALA A 79 21.38 -7.08 14.01
CA ALA A 79 21.83 -7.10 15.41
C ALA A 79 23.07 -7.97 15.62
N ILE A 80 23.12 -9.12 14.94
CA ILE A 80 24.29 -10.03 14.98
C ILE A 80 25.50 -9.37 14.32
N GLN A 81 25.32 -8.67 13.19
CA GLN A 81 26.40 -8.01 12.46
C GLN A 81 26.99 -6.82 13.20
N THR A 82 26.14 -6.01 13.86
CA THR A 82 26.57 -4.81 14.59
C THR A 82 26.99 -5.10 16.03
N GLY A 83 26.56 -6.25 16.59
CA GLY A 83 26.74 -6.56 18.01
C GLY A 83 25.99 -5.62 18.96
N SER A 84 25.06 -4.82 18.43
CA SER A 84 24.36 -3.74 19.12
C SER A 84 22.93 -3.63 18.58
N ILE A 85 21.98 -3.40 19.49
CA ILE A 85 20.53 -3.38 19.20
C ILE A 85 20.10 -1.97 18.76
N GLU A 86 20.80 -0.93 19.20
CA GLU A 86 20.55 0.48 18.92
C GLU A 86 20.37 0.78 17.41
N PRO A 87 21.29 0.40 16.49
CA PRO A 87 21.14 0.68 15.06
C PRO A 87 20.01 -0.12 14.40
N VAL A 88 19.58 -1.22 15.03
CA VAL A 88 18.45 -2.02 14.56
C VAL A 88 17.13 -1.33 14.90
N LEU A 89 17.01 -0.81 16.12
CA LEU A 89 15.82 -0.06 16.53
C LEU A 89 15.66 1.23 15.71
N GLU A 90 16.76 1.96 15.46
CA GLU A 90 16.72 3.17 14.62
C GLU A 90 16.22 2.88 13.20
N ARG A 91 16.57 1.72 12.63
CA ARG A 91 16.19 1.37 11.26
C ARG A 91 14.77 0.80 11.15
N PHE A 92 14.38 -0.06 12.09
CA PHE A 92 13.15 -0.86 11.98
C PHE A 92 11.98 -0.33 12.81
N ILE A 93 12.23 0.52 13.82
CA ILE A 93 11.18 1.06 14.70
C ILE A 93 10.96 2.56 14.50
N THR A 94 11.97 3.32 14.04
CA THR A 94 11.74 4.73 13.72
C THR A 94 10.68 4.84 12.65
N ALA A 95 9.49 5.25 13.07
CA ALA A 95 8.34 5.47 12.21
C ALA A 95 8.72 6.42 11.06
N PRO A 96 8.10 6.26 9.88
CA PRO A 96 8.25 7.25 8.83
C PRO A 96 7.88 8.62 9.41
N VAL A 97 8.84 9.56 9.39
CA VAL A 97 8.53 10.97 9.52
C VAL A 97 7.72 11.32 8.28
N PHE A 98 6.40 11.17 8.36
CA PHE A 98 5.50 11.83 7.43
C PHE A 98 5.56 13.32 7.77
N GLY A 99 6.54 13.99 7.16
CA GLY A 99 6.61 15.45 7.05
C GLY A 99 5.86 15.93 5.82
#